data_AF-A0A7S8E9T3-F1
#
_entry.id   AF-A0A7S8E9T3-F1
#
_cell.length_a   1.000
_cell.length_b   1.000
_cell.length_c   1.000
_cell.angle_alpha   90.00
_cell.angle_beta   90.00
_cell.angle_gamma   90.00
#
_symmetry.space_group_name_H-M   'P 1'
#
loop_
_entity.id
_entity.type
_entity.pdbx_description
1 polymer ?
#
loop_
_entity_poly.entity_id
_entity_poly.type
_entity_poly.pdbx_seq_one_letter_code
_entity_poly.pdbx_strand_id
1 'polypeptide(L)'
;MGKQKTTHDCCSPVNSEMQTEQKLAQMDVQPTGDSCCSPAVNTVQSPQGLPVTTKAGLCPTCNTKGKKVDGATVKSMLSISLREVRDIDYFFCREADCDTVYFSADGIQTFLTGDIRERVFQKEPNADDVFVCYCFRHTPDSIRAEMIETGSSTVVKEINAGIKAGQCACDWRNPQGSCCLGNVGQVVKRIKSEVIFVEA
;
A
#
# COMPACT_ATOMS: atom_id res chain seq x y z
N MET A 1 26.14 1.25 -18.99
CA MET A 1 25.84 1.75 -17.63
C MET A 1 24.77 0.88 -17.00
N GLY A 2 25.16 -0.04 -16.12
CA GLY A 2 24.23 -0.80 -15.28
C GLY A 2 24.04 -0.10 -13.93
N LYS A 3 22.85 -0.26 -13.33
CA LYS A 3 22.68 -0.13 -11.89
C LYS A 3 21.99 -1.39 -11.38
N GLN A 4 22.70 -2.08 -10.50
CA GLN A 4 22.34 -3.33 -9.87
C GLN A 4 21.15 -3.13 -8.91
N LYS A 5 20.24 -4.10 -8.93
CA LYS A 5 19.09 -4.22 -8.02
C LYS A 5 19.64 -4.74 -6.69
N THR A 6 19.63 -3.91 -5.65
CA THR A 6 20.05 -4.33 -4.31
C THR A 6 18.94 -5.17 -3.67
N THR A 7 19.23 -6.43 -3.38
CA THR A 7 18.41 -7.28 -2.52
C THR A 7 18.65 -6.88 -1.07
N HIS A 8 17.60 -6.46 -0.37
CA HIS A 8 17.65 -6.26 1.09
C HIS A 8 17.55 -7.62 1.78
N ASP A 9 18.53 -7.92 2.62
CA ASP A 9 18.57 -9.11 3.46
C ASP A 9 17.83 -8.81 4.78
N CYS A 10 16.76 -9.59 5.04
CA CYS A 10 15.85 -9.41 6.16
C CYS A 10 16.14 -10.45 7.26
N CYS A 11 17.37 -10.51 7.79
CA CYS A 11 17.66 -11.04 9.12
C CYS A 11 19.16 -11.02 9.40
N SER A 12 19.59 -10.24 10.38
CA SER A 12 20.83 -10.52 11.11
C SER A 12 20.58 -10.28 12.59
N PRO A 13 20.71 -11.29 13.47
CA PRO A 13 20.81 -11.05 14.89
C PRO A 13 22.22 -10.54 15.21
N VAL A 14 22.30 -9.42 15.93
CA VAL A 14 23.56 -8.91 16.49
C VAL A 14 23.86 -9.75 17.73
N ASN A 15 24.73 -10.75 17.63
CA ASN A 15 25.27 -11.41 18.80
C ASN A 15 26.60 -10.78 19.20
N SER A 16 26.53 -10.05 20.32
CA SER A 16 27.63 -9.71 21.21
C SER A 16 28.25 -10.98 21.78
N GLU A 17 29.57 -11.16 21.68
CA GLU A 17 30.39 -11.74 22.75
C GLU A 17 31.89 -11.52 22.51
N MET A 18 32.57 -11.22 23.60
CA MET A 18 33.97 -10.80 23.75
C MET A 18 34.79 -11.99 24.24
N GLN A 19 35.94 -12.30 23.64
CA GLN A 19 37.13 -12.88 24.32
C GLN A 19 38.39 -12.99 23.42
N THR A 20 39.43 -12.26 23.84
CA THR A 20 40.89 -12.53 23.91
C THR A 20 41.70 -13.27 22.81
N GLU A 21 42.68 -12.53 22.29
CA GLU A 21 44.04 -12.83 21.77
C GLU A 21 44.53 -14.29 21.62
N GLN A 22 45.06 -14.70 20.44
CA GLN A 22 46.49 -14.58 20.02
C GLN A 22 46.84 -15.42 18.76
N LYS A 23 47.54 -14.76 17.81
CA LYS A 23 48.60 -15.26 16.89
C LYS A 23 48.29 -16.09 15.61
N LEU A 24 48.25 -15.33 14.49
CA LEU A 24 49.01 -15.47 13.22
C LEU A 24 49.10 -16.83 12.49
N ALA A 25 48.33 -16.97 11.40
CA ALA A 25 48.76 -17.53 10.11
C ALA A 25 47.79 -17.09 8.98
N GLN A 26 48.33 -16.54 7.89
CA GLN A 26 47.60 -16.16 6.68
C GLN A 26 47.34 -17.40 5.80
N MET A 27 46.09 -17.64 5.40
CA MET A 27 45.74 -18.42 4.22
C MET A 27 44.45 -17.83 3.62
N ASP A 28 44.52 -17.39 2.37
CA ASP A 28 43.40 -16.94 1.56
C ASP A 28 42.37 -18.07 1.40
N VAL A 29 41.12 -17.83 1.80
CA VAL A 29 39.99 -18.72 1.54
C VAL A 29 38.96 -17.97 0.70
N GLN A 30 38.94 -18.26 -0.59
CA GLN A 30 37.81 -17.95 -1.46
C GLN A 30 36.57 -18.69 -0.95
N PRO A 31 35.41 -18.02 -0.78
CA PRO A 31 34.20 -18.72 -0.41
C PRO A 31 33.67 -19.49 -1.63
N THR A 32 33.73 -20.81 -1.55
CA THR A 32 32.97 -21.73 -2.41
C THR A 32 31.49 -21.51 -2.11
N GLY A 33 30.79 -20.84 -3.02
CA GLY A 33 29.35 -20.66 -2.97
C GLY A 33 28.65 -21.96 -3.36
N ASP A 34 28.37 -22.81 -2.37
CA ASP A 34 27.47 -23.94 -2.55
C ASP A 34 26.05 -23.60 -2.07
N SER A 35 25.16 -23.58 -3.07
CA SER A 35 23.87 -24.27 -3.07
C SER A 35 22.95 -24.07 -1.86
N CYS A 36 21.97 -23.18 -2.01
CA CYS A 36 20.75 -23.25 -1.21
C CYS A 36 19.70 -24.09 -1.98
N CYS A 37 19.71 -25.38 -1.65
CA CYS A 37 18.77 -26.48 -1.90
C CYS A 37 17.49 -26.18 -2.73
N SER A 38 17.46 -26.75 -3.95
CA SER A 38 16.24 -27.01 -4.73
C SER A 38 15.53 -28.29 -4.25
N PRO A 39 14.24 -28.48 -4.60
CA PRO A 39 13.99 -29.49 -5.62
C PRO A 39 12.99 -29.11 -6.72
N ALA A 40 13.10 -29.91 -7.79
CA ALA A 40 12.46 -29.96 -9.10
C ALA A 40 11.04 -29.38 -9.28
N VAL A 41 10.91 -28.67 -10.40
CA VAL A 41 9.68 -28.16 -11.01
C VAL A 41 8.86 -29.31 -11.60
N ASN A 42 7.55 -29.36 -11.30
CA ASN A 42 6.57 -30.04 -12.13
C ASN A 42 5.51 -29.03 -12.57
N THR A 43 5.55 -28.69 -13.86
CA THR A 43 4.62 -27.79 -14.53
C THR A 43 3.35 -28.54 -14.90
N VAL A 44 2.21 -28.14 -14.32
CA VAL A 44 0.88 -28.50 -14.83
C VAL A 44 0.31 -27.27 -15.52
N GLN A 45 0.11 -27.37 -16.83
CA GLN A 45 -0.59 -26.35 -17.62
C GLN A 45 -2.10 -26.53 -17.43
N SER A 46 -2.79 -25.44 -17.10
CA SER A 46 -4.25 -25.35 -17.10
C SER A 46 -4.72 -24.44 -18.25
N PRO A 47 -5.94 -24.63 -18.79
CA PRO A 47 -6.33 -24.15 -20.11
C PRO A 47 -6.64 -22.65 -20.14
N GLN A 48 -6.33 -22.05 -21.29
CA GLN A 48 -6.39 -20.62 -21.57
C GLN A 48 -7.85 -20.17 -21.78
N GLY A 49 -8.30 -19.21 -20.96
CA GLY A 49 -9.53 -18.45 -21.19
C GLY A 49 -9.35 -17.41 -22.31
N LEU A 50 -10.46 -17.08 -22.98
CA LEU A 50 -10.54 -16.19 -24.14
C LEU A 50 -9.92 -14.79 -23.88
N PRO A 51 -9.38 -14.13 -24.92
CA PRO A 51 -8.76 -12.82 -24.79
C PRO A 51 -9.82 -11.73 -24.57
N VAL A 52 -9.87 -11.17 -23.37
CA VAL A 52 -10.54 -9.89 -23.12
C VAL A 52 -9.56 -8.79 -23.53
N THR A 53 -9.91 -8.01 -24.54
CA THR A 53 -9.14 -6.84 -25.00
C THR A 53 -9.29 -5.69 -24.01
N THR A 54 -8.68 -5.82 -22.84
CA THR A 54 -8.68 -4.75 -21.83
C THR A 54 -7.73 -3.64 -22.28
N LYS A 55 -8.25 -2.43 -22.47
CA LYS A 55 -7.42 -1.23 -22.64
C LYS A 55 -6.60 -1.03 -21.37
N ALA A 56 -5.27 -0.95 -21.51
CA ALA A 56 -4.36 -0.83 -20.38
C ALA A 56 -4.75 0.34 -19.44
N GLY A 57 -4.83 0.05 -18.14
CA GLY A 57 -5.12 1.04 -17.10
C GLY A 57 -6.60 1.38 -16.88
N LEU A 58 -7.55 0.70 -17.55
CA LEU A 58 -8.97 0.74 -17.20
C LEU A 58 -9.33 -0.44 -16.28
N CYS A 59 -10.11 -0.17 -15.24
CA CYS A 59 -10.61 -1.20 -14.36
C CYS A 59 -11.49 -2.18 -15.15
N PRO A 60 -11.25 -3.50 -15.10
CA PRO A 60 -12.03 -4.47 -15.87
C PRO A 60 -13.51 -4.56 -15.42
N THR A 61 -13.83 -4.11 -14.22
CA THR A 61 -15.18 -4.18 -13.64
C THR A 61 -16.03 -2.96 -13.96
N CYS A 62 -15.50 -1.74 -13.77
CA CYS A 62 -16.27 -0.49 -13.95
C CYS A 62 -15.78 0.38 -15.11
N ASN A 63 -14.75 -0.06 -15.85
CA ASN A 63 -14.20 0.61 -17.02
C ASN A 63 -13.67 2.04 -16.76
N THR A 64 -13.46 2.42 -15.50
CA THR A 64 -12.87 3.72 -15.15
C THR A 64 -11.35 3.64 -15.10
N LYS A 65 -10.70 4.78 -15.30
CA LYS A 65 -9.24 4.88 -15.29
C LYS A 65 -8.70 4.64 -13.88
N GLY A 66 -7.85 3.63 -13.73
CA GLY A 66 -7.13 3.36 -12.51
C GLY A 66 -5.91 4.26 -12.32
N LYS A 67 -5.47 4.38 -11.07
CA LYS A 67 -4.22 5.04 -10.70
C LYS A 67 -3.12 4.00 -10.52
N LYS A 68 -1.97 4.13 -11.18
CA LYS A 68 -0.84 3.22 -10.95
C LYS A 68 -0.41 3.24 -9.48
N VAL A 69 -0.15 2.06 -8.92
CA VAL A 69 0.29 1.86 -7.53
C VAL A 69 1.54 0.98 -7.52
N ASP A 70 2.43 1.20 -6.55
CA ASP A 70 3.63 0.39 -6.37
C ASP A 70 3.27 -1.04 -5.93
N GLY A 71 3.96 -2.05 -6.48
CA GLY A 71 3.72 -3.45 -6.13
C GLY A 71 3.94 -3.74 -4.63
N ALA A 72 4.78 -2.96 -3.96
CA ALA A 72 5.01 -3.07 -2.53
C ALA A 72 3.82 -2.57 -1.70
N THR A 73 3.11 -1.52 -2.16
CA THR A 73 1.82 -1.11 -1.59
C THR A 73 0.80 -2.25 -1.69
N VAL A 74 0.65 -2.83 -2.89
CA VAL A 74 -0.30 -3.94 -3.13
C VAL A 74 -0.01 -5.09 -2.19
N LYS A 75 1.24 -5.57 -2.14
CA LYS A 75 1.65 -6.66 -1.25
C LYS A 75 1.45 -6.36 0.24
N SER A 76 1.55 -5.09 0.64
CA SER A 76 1.35 -4.70 2.04
C SER A 76 -0.11 -4.65 2.44
N MET A 77 -0.98 -4.36 1.48
CA MET A 77 -2.42 -4.21 1.67
C MET A 77 -3.18 -5.55 1.61
N LEU A 78 -2.67 -6.56 0.91
CA LEU A 78 -3.39 -7.82 0.70
C LEU A 78 -3.47 -8.69 1.96
N SER A 79 -4.68 -9.15 2.31
CA SER A 79 -4.96 -10.11 3.38
C SER A 79 -4.79 -11.57 2.95
N ILE A 80 -4.61 -11.80 1.65
CA ILE A 80 -4.42 -13.13 1.03
C ILE A 80 -2.94 -13.51 0.92
N SER A 81 -2.67 -14.74 0.46
CA SER A 81 -1.32 -15.22 0.16
C SER A 81 -0.65 -14.39 -0.94
N LEU A 82 0.57 -13.91 -0.68
CA LEU A 82 1.35 -13.16 -1.68
C LEU A 82 1.88 -14.03 -2.82
N ARG A 83 1.75 -15.36 -2.73
CA ARG A 83 2.08 -16.28 -3.85
C ARG A 83 1.17 -16.05 -5.06
N GLU A 84 -0.03 -15.53 -4.82
CA GLU A 84 -1.00 -15.22 -5.88
C GLU A 84 -0.65 -13.93 -6.62
N VAL A 85 0.22 -13.07 -6.06
CA VAL A 85 0.54 -11.76 -6.63
C VAL A 85 1.56 -11.91 -7.75
N ARG A 86 1.18 -11.49 -8.94
CA ARG A 86 2.03 -11.50 -10.14
C ARG A 86 3.03 -10.34 -10.11
N ASP A 87 4.21 -10.52 -10.71
CA ASP A 87 5.19 -9.44 -10.88
C ASP A 87 4.84 -8.58 -12.10
N ILE A 88 3.78 -7.78 -11.97
CA ILE A 88 3.25 -6.87 -12.99
C ILE A 88 2.86 -5.54 -12.34
N ASP A 89 2.73 -4.48 -13.16
CA ASP A 89 2.13 -3.23 -12.71
C ASP A 89 0.67 -3.43 -12.29
N TYR A 90 0.29 -2.77 -11.20
CA TYR A 90 -1.10 -2.72 -10.71
C TYR A 90 -1.63 -1.29 -10.67
N PHE A 91 -2.96 -1.21 -10.71
CA PHE A 91 -3.70 0.03 -10.65
C PHE A 91 -4.76 -0.04 -9.56
N PHE A 92 -4.96 1.07 -8.86
CA PHE A 92 -6.03 1.27 -7.89
C PHE A 92 -7.29 1.82 -8.58
N CYS A 93 -8.42 1.16 -8.37
CA CYS A 93 -9.74 1.64 -8.77
C CYS A 93 -10.34 2.45 -7.63
N ARG A 94 -10.69 3.72 -7.89
CA ARG A 94 -11.23 4.64 -6.88
C ARG A 94 -12.74 4.61 -6.75
N GLU A 95 -13.46 4.06 -7.73
CA GLU A 95 -14.92 4.18 -7.78
C GLU A 95 -15.58 3.51 -6.58
N ALA A 96 -16.50 4.22 -5.92
CA ALA A 96 -17.14 3.76 -4.70
C ALA A 96 -18.00 2.51 -4.94
N ASP A 97 -18.78 2.50 -6.02
CA ASP A 97 -19.71 1.42 -6.36
C ASP A 97 -19.03 0.23 -7.06
N CYS A 98 -17.70 0.11 -6.97
CA CYS A 98 -16.93 -0.95 -7.60
C CYS A 98 -16.06 -1.66 -6.56
N ASP A 99 -16.32 -2.93 -6.29
CA ASP A 99 -15.57 -3.68 -5.26
C ASP A 99 -14.11 -3.95 -5.62
N THR A 100 -13.71 -3.77 -6.88
CA THR A 100 -12.30 -3.88 -7.27
C THR A 100 -11.48 -2.78 -6.60
N VAL A 101 -10.47 -3.15 -5.82
CA VAL A 101 -9.49 -2.22 -5.24
C VAL A 101 -8.28 -2.14 -6.14
N TYR A 102 -7.68 -3.28 -6.48
CA TYR A 102 -6.52 -3.35 -7.37
C TYR A 102 -6.80 -4.21 -8.60
N PHE A 103 -6.20 -3.86 -9.72
CA PHE A 103 -6.21 -4.68 -10.93
C PHE A 103 -4.87 -4.61 -11.65
N SER A 104 -4.47 -5.72 -12.27
CA SER A 104 -3.21 -5.79 -13.03
C SER A 104 -3.30 -4.99 -14.34
N ALA A 105 -2.16 -4.57 -14.88
CA ALA A 105 -2.08 -3.78 -16.10
C ALA A 105 -2.74 -4.44 -17.33
N ASP A 106 -2.73 -5.77 -17.37
CA ASP A 106 -3.38 -6.61 -18.37
C ASP A 106 -4.87 -6.88 -18.08
N GLY A 107 -5.41 -6.35 -16.98
CA GLY A 107 -6.81 -6.50 -16.59
C GLY A 107 -7.25 -7.92 -16.19
N ILE A 108 -6.33 -8.89 -16.13
CA ILE A 108 -6.65 -10.30 -15.87
C ILE A 108 -6.82 -10.57 -14.37
N GLN A 109 -5.95 -10.00 -13.53
CA GLN A 109 -6.00 -10.20 -12.09
C GLN A 109 -6.65 -9.00 -11.40
N THR A 110 -7.56 -9.28 -10.47
CA THR A 110 -8.21 -8.29 -9.62
C THR A 110 -8.09 -8.69 -8.16
N PHE A 111 -8.07 -7.69 -7.28
CA PHE A 111 -8.19 -7.85 -5.84
C PHE A 111 -9.33 -6.97 -5.37
N LEU A 112 -10.28 -7.57 -4.66
CA LEU A 112 -11.51 -6.95 -4.21
C LEU A 112 -11.34 -6.38 -2.79
N THR A 113 -12.33 -5.62 -2.32
CA THR A 113 -12.38 -5.09 -0.95
C THR A 113 -12.13 -6.16 0.13
N GLY A 114 -12.66 -7.38 -0.06
CA GLY A 114 -12.43 -8.51 0.86
C GLY A 114 -10.99 -9.05 0.88
N ASP A 115 -10.20 -8.77 -0.15
CA ASP A 115 -8.78 -9.18 -0.23
C ASP A 115 -7.85 -8.16 0.43
N ILE A 116 -8.38 -7.04 0.94
CA ILE A 116 -7.60 -5.95 1.54
C ILE A 116 -7.69 -6.00 3.06
N ARG A 117 -6.55 -5.87 3.75
CA ARG A 117 -6.47 -5.86 5.23
C ARG A 117 -7.13 -4.65 5.87
N GLU A 118 -7.14 -3.53 5.17
CA GLU A 118 -7.63 -2.24 5.64
C GLU A 118 -8.90 -1.84 4.89
N ARG A 119 -9.84 -1.21 5.59
CA ARG A 119 -11.00 -0.55 4.97
C ARG A 119 -10.53 0.53 4.01
N VAL A 120 -11.12 0.62 2.83
CA VAL A 120 -10.68 1.53 1.76
C VAL A 120 -11.58 2.76 1.72
N PHE A 121 -11.06 3.92 2.11
CA PHE A 121 -11.81 5.18 2.21
C PHE A 121 -12.71 5.47 0.99
N GLN A 122 -12.20 5.29 -0.22
CA GLN A 122 -12.94 5.61 -1.45
C GLN A 122 -14.02 4.59 -1.80
N LYS A 123 -14.03 3.42 -1.14
CA LYS A 123 -15.06 2.38 -1.27
C LYS A 123 -16.18 2.54 -0.24
N GLU A 124 -16.01 3.44 0.73
CA GLU A 124 -16.96 3.67 1.81
C GLU A 124 -17.26 5.18 1.97
N PRO A 125 -17.80 5.86 0.94
CA PRO A 125 -17.94 7.31 0.93
C PRO A 125 -18.86 7.88 2.03
N ASN A 126 -19.74 7.02 2.57
CA ASN A 126 -20.73 7.35 3.61
C ASN A 126 -20.30 6.90 5.01
N ALA A 127 -19.16 6.22 5.15
CA ALA A 127 -18.65 5.84 6.45
C ALA A 127 -17.87 7.00 7.08
N ASP A 128 -18.20 7.35 8.32
CA ASP A 128 -17.50 8.41 9.05
C ASP A 128 -16.36 7.86 9.94
N ASP A 129 -16.31 6.55 10.16
CA ASP A 129 -15.32 5.87 11.02
C ASP A 129 -14.15 5.22 10.23
N VAL A 130 -14.16 5.31 8.90
CA VAL A 130 -13.06 4.83 8.04
C VAL A 130 -11.89 5.81 8.06
N PHE A 131 -10.66 5.31 8.03
CA PHE A 131 -9.48 6.17 7.96
C PHE A 131 -9.40 6.90 6.62
N VAL A 132 -9.43 8.24 6.67
CA VAL A 132 -9.04 9.08 5.53
C VAL A 132 -7.53 9.34 5.54
N CYS A 133 -6.89 9.30 6.73
CA CYS A 133 -5.44 9.29 6.90
C CYS A 133 -5.01 8.02 7.62
N TYR A 134 -4.48 7.04 6.89
CA TYR A 134 -4.06 5.76 7.45
C TYR A 134 -2.83 5.87 8.37
N CYS A 135 -1.92 6.81 8.08
CA CYS A 135 -0.69 6.97 8.87
C CYS A 135 -0.98 7.41 10.30
N PHE A 136 -1.84 8.42 10.46
CA PHE A 136 -2.14 9.04 11.75
C PHE A 136 -3.56 8.73 12.25
N ARG A 137 -4.27 7.82 11.57
CA ARG A 137 -5.58 7.27 11.95
C ARG A 137 -6.70 8.31 12.07
N HIS A 138 -6.65 9.40 11.29
CA HIS A 138 -7.77 10.33 11.22
C HIS A 138 -8.92 9.76 10.38
N THR A 139 -10.13 9.93 10.90
CA THR A 139 -11.41 9.58 10.26
C THR A 139 -12.21 10.84 9.95
N PRO A 140 -13.20 10.80 9.02
CA PRO A 140 -14.16 11.90 8.87
C PRO A 140 -14.83 12.32 10.18
N ASP A 141 -15.19 11.37 11.04
CA ASP A 141 -15.78 11.63 12.35
C ASP A 141 -14.84 12.44 13.25
N SER A 142 -13.57 12.06 13.36
CA SER A 142 -12.59 12.81 14.17
C SER A 142 -12.41 14.25 13.70
N ILE A 143 -12.45 14.48 12.39
CA ILE A 143 -12.35 15.81 11.78
C ILE A 143 -13.63 16.62 12.04
N ARG A 144 -14.80 15.97 11.97
CA ARG A 144 -16.10 16.59 12.26
C ARG A 144 -16.19 17.02 13.72
N ALA A 145 -15.81 16.15 14.65
CA ALA A 145 -15.83 16.42 16.07
C ALA A 145 -14.97 17.64 16.42
N GLU A 146 -13.72 17.69 15.94
CA GLU A 146 -12.83 18.85 16.13
C GLU A 146 -13.44 20.15 15.57
N MET A 147 -14.08 20.07 14.40
CA MET A 147 -14.67 21.23 13.76
C MET A 147 -15.88 21.78 14.50
N ILE A 148 -16.73 20.90 15.06
CA ILE A 148 -17.86 21.30 15.91
C ILE A 148 -17.35 21.92 17.22
N GLU A 149 -16.30 21.36 17.82
CA GLU A 149 -15.77 21.83 19.10
C GLU A 149 -15.03 23.18 18.97
N THR A 150 -14.23 23.35 17.92
CA THR A 150 -13.29 24.48 17.81
C THR A 150 -13.63 25.48 16.70
N GLY A 151 -14.62 25.18 15.85
CA GLY A 151 -14.96 25.96 14.66
C GLY A 151 -13.97 25.83 13.50
N SER A 152 -12.93 24.99 13.62
CA SER A 152 -11.91 24.79 12.58
C SER A 152 -11.35 23.36 12.64
N SER A 153 -10.52 22.97 11.66
CA SER A 153 -9.80 21.70 11.75
C SER A 153 -8.30 21.90 11.60
N THR A 154 -7.54 21.27 12.49
CA THR A 154 -6.07 21.29 12.48
C THR A 154 -5.46 20.10 11.74
N VAL A 155 -6.27 19.11 11.34
CA VAL A 155 -5.82 17.83 10.76
C VAL A 155 -4.78 17.97 9.64
N VAL A 156 -4.94 18.95 8.73
CA VAL A 156 -3.98 19.16 7.63
C VAL A 156 -2.62 19.61 8.17
N LYS A 157 -2.62 20.46 9.20
CA LYS A 157 -1.39 20.93 9.86
C LYS A 157 -0.70 19.77 10.59
N GLU A 158 -1.46 18.95 11.30
CA GLU A 158 -0.95 17.78 12.03
C GLU A 158 -0.33 16.74 11.08
N ILE A 159 -1.04 16.40 9.99
CA ILE A 159 -0.52 15.48 8.97
C ILE A 159 0.79 16.02 8.37
N ASN A 160 0.86 17.31 8.05
CA ASN A 160 2.09 17.91 7.52
C ASN A 160 3.24 17.88 8.54
N ALA A 161 2.94 18.08 9.83
CA ALA A 161 3.94 17.95 10.89
C ALA A 161 4.49 16.51 10.97
N GLY A 162 3.62 15.50 10.94
CA GLY A 162 4.03 14.09 10.93
C GLY A 162 4.80 13.69 9.67
N ILE A 163 4.44 14.22 8.49
CA ILE A 163 5.21 14.03 7.26
C ILE A 163 6.62 14.61 7.43
N LYS A 164 6.76 15.85 7.92
CA LYS A 164 8.05 16.51 8.15
C LYS A 164 8.91 15.77 9.17
N ALA A 165 8.28 15.13 10.15
CA ALA A 165 8.94 14.30 11.16
C ALA A 165 9.31 12.89 10.65
N GLY A 166 9.02 12.54 9.39
CA GLY A 166 9.34 11.21 8.84
C GLY A 166 8.45 10.08 9.37
N GLN A 167 7.29 10.41 9.97
CA GLN A 167 6.38 9.44 10.59
C GLN A 167 5.31 8.91 9.62
N CYS A 168 5.31 9.40 8.38
CA CYS A 168 4.36 9.00 7.34
C CYS A 168 4.92 7.83 6.51
N ALA A 169 4.04 6.89 6.17
CA ALA A 169 4.35 5.75 5.32
C ALA A 169 3.18 5.47 4.35
N CYS A 170 2.65 6.50 3.68
CA CYS A 170 1.49 6.35 2.79
C CYS A 170 1.69 5.30 1.69
N ASP A 171 2.92 5.11 1.21
CA ASP A 171 3.24 4.12 0.18
C ASP A 171 3.08 2.67 0.68
N TRP A 172 2.93 2.47 1.99
CA TRP A 172 2.79 1.15 2.62
C TRP A 172 1.49 1.00 3.40
N ARG A 173 0.90 2.11 3.85
CA ARG A 173 -0.27 2.12 4.74
C ARG A 173 -1.56 2.64 4.09
N ASN A 174 -1.47 3.36 2.97
CA ASN A 174 -2.66 3.85 2.27
C ASN A 174 -2.97 2.94 1.07
N PRO A 175 -4.16 2.34 0.97
CA PRO A 175 -4.56 1.55 -0.20
C PRO A 175 -4.40 2.30 -1.54
N GLN A 176 -4.51 3.63 -1.54
CA GLN A 176 -4.30 4.45 -2.74
C GLN A 176 -2.81 4.51 -3.19
N GLY A 177 -1.87 4.10 -2.34
CA GLY A 177 -0.42 4.17 -2.61
C GLY A 177 0.10 5.60 -2.79
N SER A 178 -0.51 6.57 -2.11
CA SER A 178 -0.06 7.97 -2.17
C SER A 178 -0.49 8.77 -0.95
N CYS A 179 0.05 9.98 -0.81
CA CYS A 179 -0.30 10.89 0.29
C CYS A 179 -1.82 11.12 0.42
N CYS A 180 -2.32 10.99 1.65
CA CYS A 180 -3.74 11.13 2.00
C CYS A 180 -4.27 12.58 1.93
N LEU A 181 -3.40 13.59 1.90
CA LEU A 181 -3.79 15.01 2.00
C LEU A 181 -4.85 15.43 0.97
N GLY A 182 -4.84 14.85 -0.23
CA GLY A 182 -5.87 15.11 -1.23
C GLY A 182 -7.28 14.69 -0.77
N ASN A 183 -7.40 13.49 -0.19
CA ASN A 183 -8.66 12.99 0.36
C ASN A 183 -9.05 13.77 1.62
N VAL A 184 -8.09 14.01 2.53
CA VAL A 184 -8.33 14.75 3.78
C VAL A 184 -8.84 16.16 3.49
N GLY A 185 -8.22 16.86 2.53
CA GLY A 185 -8.66 18.19 2.13
C GLY A 185 -10.08 18.21 1.56
N GLN A 186 -10.50 17.15 0.85
CA GLN A 186 -11.89 17.02 0.39
C GLN A 186 -12.86 16.79 1.55
N VAL A 187 -12.49 15.93 2.51
CA VAL A 187 -13.30 15.67 3.71
C VAL A 187 -13.47 16.94 4.56
N VAL A 188 -12.40 17.69 4.83
CA VAL A 188 -12.46 18.96 5.56
C VAL A 188 -13.41 19.95 4.88
N LYS A 189 -13.33 20.09 3.55
CA LYS A 189 -14.24 20.97 2.79
C LYS A 189 -15.69 20.52 2.88
N ARG A 190 -15.96 19.22 2.72
CA ARG A 190 -17.30 18.62 2.83
C ARG A 190 -17.91 18.89 4.21
N ILE A 191 -17.19 18.53 5.27
CA ILE A 191 -17.64 18.69 6.66
C ILE A 191 -17.86 20.16 6.99
N LYS A 192 -16.96 21.06 6.56
CA LYS A 192 -17.14 22.50 6.78
C LYS A 192 -18.45 23.01 6.20
N SER A 193 -18.79 22.58 4.99
CA SER A 193 -20.09 22.94 4.40
C SER A 193 -21.23 22.40 5.26
N GLU A 194 -21.20 21.12 5.64
CA GLU A 194 -22.23 20.47 6.46
C GLU A 194 -22.45 21.16 7.81
N VAL A 195 -21.38 21.51 8.54
CA VAL A 195 -21.48 22.17 9.85
C VAL A 195 -22.08 23.57 9.73
N ILE A 196 -21.67 24.36 8.71
CA ILE A 196 -22.22 25.71 8.49
C ILE A 196 -23.74 25.67 8.24
N PHE A 197 -24.26 24.64 7.57
CA PHE A 197 -25.69 24.49 7.32
C PHE A 197 -26.50 24.05 8.55
N VAL A 198 -25.86 23.51 9.58
CA VAL A 198 -26.54 23.08 10.82
C VAL A 198 -26.69 24.25 11.81
N GLU A 199 -25.81 25.26 11.72
CA GLU A 199 -25.82 26.44 12.61
C GLU A 199 -26.57 27.65 12.05
N ALA A 200 -27.08 27.58 10.81
CA ALA A 200 -27.82 28.64 10.12
C ALA A 200 -29.34 28.43 10.16
#